data_AF-A0A9D1HNB6-F1
#
_entry.id   AF-A0A9D1HNB6-F1
#
_cell.length_a   1.000
_cell.length_b   1.000
_cell.length_c   1.000
_cell.angle_alpha   90.00
_cell.angle_beta   90.00
_cell.angle_gamma   90.00
#
_symmetry.space_group_name_H-M   'P 1'
#
loop_
_entity.id
_entity.type
_entity.pdbx_description
1 polymer ?
#
loop_
_entity_poly.entity_id
_entity_poly.type
_entity_poly.pdbx_seq_one_letter_code
_entity_poly.pdbx_strand_id
1 'polypeptide(L)'
;MNNQNVNILMLGGKRCGKTTVLASMCNEINKALAGTGMEISILDERTRQDLANARIKIQQKLEIFKTPLTRIEMDDNPTSAQKTYSFRLTINGKGTGIPFEMHDIPGEWLTDAHQEQVKALIHNCQVIIIAIDTPYLFSKMTGKGYGAYHEEYNKPLEITNFFKNSLSVSDIQDRMILFVPIKCERYYHLTNTPQLNVFNRNYMRELVNAVSFGYQELILYLRSTQALASSCTIAITPILSAGGIDFVRFRKDEKTGRMVALYQEPEFLDPRERGYSPRFCEQPMVYALTYILVQAQLNMKVKNPLFQVSNNVISGRSQNEVQVALNTLRQKLKRSSGLYAQDGYFIIQNPRGI
;
A
#
# COMPACT_ATOMS: atom_id res chain seq x y z
N MET A 1 -12.68 27.69 -3.23
CA MET A 1 -12.29 27.46 -1.83
C MET A 1 -11.28 26.34 -1.83
N ASN A 2 -9.98 26.65 -1.76
CA ASN A 2 -8.91 25.63 -1.82
C ASN A 2 -8.86 24.89 -0.49
N ASN A 3 -9.50 23.71 -0.43
CA ASN A 3 -9.37 22.86 0.74
C ASN A 3 -8.03 22.12 0.66
N GLN A 4 -7.13 22.54 1.55
CA GLN A 4 -5.71 22.24 1.59
C GLN A 4 -5.45 20.90 2.31
N ASN A 5 -5.95 19.80 1.73
CA ASN A 5 -5.83 18.44 2.26
C ASN A 5 -4.68 17.69 1.58
N VAL A 6 -3.97 16.88 2.39
CA VAL A 6 -3.01 15.91 1.87
C VAL A 6 -3.79 14.74 1.27
N ASN A 7 -3.46 14.32 0.07
CA ASN A 7 -4.16 13.28 -0.68
C ASN A 7 -3.24 12.08 -0.93
N ILE A 8 -3.76 10.90 -0.61
CA ILE A 8 -3.12 9.61 -0.83
C ILE A 8 -3.98 8.85 -1.84
N LEU A 9 -3.38 8.35 -2.92
CA LEU A 9 -4.07 7.54 -3.92
C LEU A 9 -3.77 6.06 -3.71
N MET A 10 -4.78 5.20 -3.75
CA MET A 10 -4.63 3.75 -3.84
C MET A 10 -4.98 3.25 -5.24
N LEU A 11 -3.95 2.80 -5.96
CA LEU A 11 -4.03 2.15 -7.27
C LEU A 11 -3.84 0.64 -7.14
N GLY A 12 -4.27 -0.10 -8.15
CA GLY A 12 -4.07 -1.53 -8.25
C GLY A 12 -5.20 -2.17 -9.05
N GLY A 13 -4.89 -3.30 -9.67
CA GLY A 13 -5.83 -4.00 -10.54
C GLY A 13 -7.10 -4.47 -9.84
N LYS A 14 -8.04 -4.99 -10.65
CA LYS A 14 -9.34 -5.46 -10.17
C LYS A 14 -9.15 -6.56 -9.11
N ARG A 15 -9.89 -6.44 -8.00
CA ARG A 15 -9.93 -7.42 -6.89
C ARG A 15 -8.60 -7.74 -6.21
N CYS A 16 -7.54 -6.93 -6.39
CA CYS A 16 -6.29 -7.19 -5.66
C CYS A 16 -6.51 -7.16 -4.15
N GLY A 17 -7.40 -6.27 -3.66
CA GLY A 17 -7.81 -6.20 -2.25
C GLY A 17 -7.66 -4.83 -1.62
N LYS A 18 -7.64 -3.74 -2.41
CA LYS A 18 -7.34 -2.36 -1.95
C LYS A 18 -8.16 -1.92 -0.74
N THR A 19 -9.50 -2.01 -0.81
CA THR A 19 -10.38 -1.61 0.31
C THR A 19 -10.16 -2.47 1.56
N THR A 20 -9.95 -3.77 1.38
CA THR A 20 -9.63 -4.70 2.48
C THR A 20 -8.31 -4.32 3.14
N VAL A 21 -7.29 -4.03 2.33
CA VAL A 21 -5.98 -3.59 2.80
C VAL A 21 -6.12 -2.26 3.54
N LEU A 22 -6.82 -1.27 2.99
CA LEU A 22 -7.10 0.00 3.67
C LEU A 22 -7.73 -0.19 5.05
N ALA A 23 -8.75 -1.05 5.14
CA ALA A 23 -9.38 -1.37 6.42
C ALA A 23 -8.41 -2.01 7.42
N SER A 24 -7.53 -2.91 6.96
CA SER A 24 -6.44 -3.49 7.76
C SER A 24 -5.42 -2.42 8.19
N MET A 25 -4.97 -1.55 7.28
CA MET A 25 -4.04 -0.45 7.58
C MET A 25 -4.61 0.45 8.68
N CYS A 26 -5.87 0.87 8.56
CA CYS A 26 -6.56 1.70 9.54
C CYS A 26 -6.79 0.99 10.89
N ASN A 27 -6.89 -0.34 10.91
CA ASN A 27 -7.06 -1.11 12.14
C ASN A 27 -5.76 -1.25 12.93
N GLU A 28 -4.63 -1.40 12.22
CA GLU A 28 -3.34 -1.64 12.85
C GLU A 28 -2.58 -0.33 13.16
N ILE A 29 -2.84 0.75 12.43
CA ILE A 29 -2.04 1.97 12.55
C ILE A 29 -2.07 2.61 13.95
N ASN A 30 -3.23 2.71 14.61
CA ASN A 30 -3.27 3.31 15.95
C ASN A 30 -2.59 2.42 17.01
N LYS A 31 -2.60 1.08 16.83
CA LYS A 31 -1.79 0.18 17.66
C LYS A 31 -0.30 0.44 17.42
N ALA A 32 0.09 0.63 16.16
CA ALA A 32 1.45 0.96 15.79
C ALA A 32 1.89 2.34 16.30
N LEU A 33 0.98 3.31 16.41
CA LEU A 33 1.26 4.65 16.94
C LEU A 33 1.12 4.75 18.46
N ALA A 34 0.68 3.69 19.15
CA ALA A 34 0.56 3.69 20.60
C ALA A 34 1.88 4.10 21.29
N GLY A 35 1.77 4.99 22.27
CA GLY A 35 2.92 5.53 23.01
C GLY A 35 3.77 6.56 22.27
N THR A 36 3.42 6.93 21.02
CA THR A 36 4.18 7.93 20.24
C THR A 36 3.66 9.36 20.39
N GLY A 37 2.51 9.54 21.05
CA GLY A 37 1.77 10.80 21.05
C GLY A 37 1.05 11.11 19.73
N MET A 38 1.15 10.26 18.71
CA MET A 38 0.40 10.40 17.46
C MET A 38 -0.84 9.52 17.44
N GLU A 39 -1.89 10.00 16.79
CA GLU A 39 -3.14 9.26 16.60
C GLU A 39 -3.79 9.63 15.27
N ILE A 40 -4.37 8.64 14.58
CA ILE A 40 -5.22 8.86 13.41
C ILE A 40 -6.68 8.77 13.83
N SER A 41 -7.46 9.80 13.51
CA SER A 41 -8.90 9.86 13.71
C SER A 41 -9.64 9.90 12.38
N ILE A 42 -10.83 9.32 12.35
CA ILE A 42 -11.75 9.35 11.19
C ILE A 42 -12.62 10.60 11.29
N LEU A 43 -12.71 11.37 10.21
CA LEU A 43 -13.37 12.68 10.20
C LEU A 43 -14.85 12.64 9.88
N ASP A 44 -15.33 11.61 9.19
CA ASP A 44 -16.71 11.53 8.73
C ASP A 44 -17.34 10.14 8.97
N GLU A 45 -18.67 10.13 9.10
CA GLU A 45 -19.44 8.92 9.39
C GLU A 45 -19.41 7.93 8.22
N ARG A 46 -19.35 8.41 6.97
CA ARG A 46 -19.31 7.53 5.79
C ARG A 46 -18.03 6.70 5.77
N THR A 47 -16.88 7.32 6.00
CA THR A 47 -15.58 6.64 6.17
C THR A 47 -15.65 5.61 7.29
N ARG A 48 -16.23 5.97 8.44
CA ARG A 48 -16.39 5.08 9.59
C ARG A 48 -17.20 3.83 9.23
N GLN A 49 -18.35 4.02 8.58
CA GLN A 49 -19.23 2.92 8.15
C GLN A 49 -18.58 2.05 7.08
N ASP A 50 -17.97 2.64 6.06
CA ASP A 50 -17.34 1.88 4.98
C ASP A 50 -16.18 0.99 5.51
N LEU A 51 -15.34 1.53 6.40
CA LEU A 51 -14.26 0.76 7.00
C LEU A 51 -14.78 -0.31 7.98
N ALA A 52 -15.83 -0.03 8.76
CA ALA A 52 -16.47 -1.02 9.61
C ALA A 52 -17.06 -2.17 8.80
N ASN A 53 -17.76 -1.86 7.70
CA ASN A 53 -18.31 -2.85 6.78
C ASN A 53 -17.20 -3.71 6.13
N ALA A 54 -16.09 -3.08 5.74
CA ALA A 54 -14.93 -3.81 5.22
C ALA A 54 -14.34 -4.77 6.26
N ARG A 55 -14.25 -4.37 7.53
CA ARG A 55 -13.80 -5.23 8.65
C ARG A 55 -14.72 -6.42 8.87
N ILE A 56 -16.04 -6.20 8.88
CA ILE A 56 -17.01 -7.29 9.01
C ILE A 56 -16.86 -8.30 7.85
N LYS A 57 -16.70 -7.81 6.61
CA LYS A 57 -16.48 -8.68 5.44
C LYS A 57 -15.19 -9.47 5.54
N ILE A 58 -14.13 -8.88 6.10
CA ILE A 58 -12.89 -9.60 6.40
C ILE A 58 -13.20 -10.74 7.37
N GLN A 59 -13.77 -10.44 8.54
CA GLN A 59 -14.14 -11.43 9.58
C GLN A 59 -14.99 -12.59 9.03
N GLN A 60 -16.01 -12.28 8.23
CA GLN A 60 -16.86 -13.29 7.61
C GLN A 60 -16.09 -14.21 6.66
N LYS A 61 -15.16 -13.68 5.86
CA LYS A 61 -14.35 -14.50 4.93
C LYS A 61 -13.39 -15.41 5.67
N LEU A 62 -12.86 -14.98 6.81
CA LEU A 62 -11.88 -15.72 7.61
C LEU A 62 -12.45 -17.03 8.16
N GLU A 63 -13.71 -17.03 8.56
CA GLU A 63 -14.39 -18.25 9.01
C GLU A 63 -14.44 -19.32 7.91
N ILE A 64 -14.59 -18.91 6.64
CA ILE A 64 -14.62 -19.85 5.52
C ILE A 64 -13.23 -20.48 5.31
N PHE A 65 -12.16 -19.70 5.47
CA PHE A 65 -10.77 -20.15 5.24
C PHE A 65 -10.25 -21.19 6.24
N LYS A 66 -10.97 -21.45 7.34
CA LYS A 66 -10.72 -22.60 8.23
C LYS A 66 -10.89 -23.94 7.52
N THR A 67 -11.68 -23.97 6.45
CA THR A 67 -11.80 -25.16 5.59
C THR A 67 -10.58 -25.21 4.65
N PRO A 68 -9.76 -26.28 4.69
CA PRO A 68 -8.61 -26.41 3.81
C PRO A 68 -8.99 -26.31 2.33
N LEU A 69 -8.14 -25.66 1.53
CA LEU A 69 -8.35 -25.46 0.09
C LEU A 69 -9.67 -24.75 -0.25
N THR A 70 -10.09 -23.82 0.60
CA THR A 70 -11.24 -22.95 0.36
C THR A 70 -11.15 -22.31 -1.02
N ARG A 71 -12.21 -22.48 -1.79
CA ARG A 71 -12.34 -21.98 -3.16
C ARG A 71 -12.92 -20.59 -3.12
N ILE A 72 -12.18 -19.62 -3.65
CA ILE A 72 -12.69 -18.27 -3.92
C ILE A 72 -12.83 -18.13 -5.42
N GLU A 73 -14.08 -18.06 -5.88
CA GLU A 73 -14.38 -17.66 -7.24
C GLU A 73 -13.97 -16.22 -7.46
N MET A 74 -13.37 -15.97 -8.62
CA MET A 74 -13.07 -14.63 -9.07
C MET A 74 -14.36 -13.97 -9.58
N ASP A 75 -15.24 -13.58 -8.65
CA ASP A 75 -16.64 -13.27 -8.94
C ASP A 75 -16.95 -11.77 -9.18
N ASP A 76 -17.94 -11.47 -10.03
CA ASP A 76 -18.22 -10.21 -10.77
C ASP A 76 -18.75 -8.99 -10.02
N ASN A 77 -18.44 -8.82 -8.74
CA ASN A 77 -18.81 -7.60 -8.00
C ASN A 77 -17.63 -6.60 -7.89
N PRO A 78 -17.46 -5.68 -8.86
CA PRO A 78 -16.44 -4.63 -8.82
C PRO A 78 -16.73 -3.61 -7.73
N THR A 79 -15.70 -2.87 -7.32
CA THR A 79 -15.93 -1.58 -6.63
C THR A 79 -16.48 -0.64 -7.69
N SER A 80 -17.74 -0.23 -7.58
CA SER A 80 -18.44 0.45 -8.67
C SER A 80 -18.06 1.92 -8.85
N ALA A 81 -17.47 2.54 -7.82
CA ALA A 81 -17.10 3.96 -7.83
C ALA A 81 -15.88 4.25 -6.95
N GLN A 82 -15.18 5.35 -7.27
CA GLN A 82 -14.16 5.93 -6.38
C GLN A 82 -14.74 6.17 -4.99
N LYS A 83 -13.98 5.78 -3.97
CA LYS A 83 -14.26 6.10 -2.58
C LYS A 83 -13.17 6.99 -2.02
N THR A 84 -13.58 8.03 -1.29
CA THR A 84 -12.67 8.90 -0.54
C THR A 84 -12.91 8.69 0.95
N TYR A 85 -11.82 8.53 1.69
CA TYR A 85 -11.83 8.33 3.14
C TYR A 85 -11.09 9.49 3.82
N SER A 86 -11.76 10.19 4.74
CA SER A 86 -11.20 11.39 5.38
C SER A 86 -10.69 11.10 6.78
N PHE A 87 -9.43 11.49 7.02
CA PHE A 87 -8.70 11.23 8.25
C PHE A 87 -8.01 12.48 8.78
N ARG A 88 -7.57 12.41 10.03
CA ARG A 88 -6.75 13.44 10.67
C ARG A 88 -5.66 12.81 11.53
N LEU A 89 -4.42 13.25 11.30
CA LEU A 89 -3.27 12.96 12.16
C LEU A 89 -3.15 14.01 13.27
N THR A 90 -3.38 13.58 14.51
CA THR A 90 -3.16 14.38 15.72
C THR A 90 -1.78 14.07 16.30
N ILE A 91 -1.11 15.09 16.84
CA ILE A 91 0.20 14.97 17.49
C ILE A 91 0.06 15.58 18.89
N ASN A 92 0.37 14.79 19.92
CA ASN A 92 0.29 15.11 21.35
C ASN A 92 -1.06 15.68 21.81
N GLY A 93 -2.17 15.29 21.17
CA GLY A 93 -3.51 15.78 21.52
C GLY A 93 -3.73 17.28 21.32
N LYS A 94 -2.80 17.99 20.66
CA LYS A 94 -2.84 19.45 20.47
C LYS A 94 -3.10 19.87 19.02
N GLY A 95 -3.77 21.01 18.88
CA GLY A 95 -4.06 21.65 17.58
C GLY A 95 -5.17 20.97 16.78
N THR A 96 -5.41 21.46 15.57
CA THR A 96 -6.50 21.00 14.69
C THR A 96 -6.20 19.69 13.95
N GLY A 97 -4.98 19.15 14.05
CA GLY A 97 -4.55 17.95 13.33
C GLY A 97 -4.18 18.21 11.86
N ILE A 98 -3.40 17.32 11.23
CA ILE A 98 -3.18 17.37 9.77
C ILE A 98 -4.29 16.54 9.11
N PRO A 99 -5.24 17.16 8.39
CA PRO A 99 -6.23 16.41 7.63
C PRO A 99 -5.57 15.77 6.41
N PHE A 100 -5.98 14.54 6.11
CA PHE A 100 -5.61 13.87 4.87
C PHE A 100 -6.75 12.99 4.36
N GLU A 101 -6.78 12.79 3.06
CA GLU A 101 -7.76 11.96 2.37
C GLU A 101 -7.06 10.80 1.68
N MET A 102 -7.71 9.64 1.68
CA MET A 102 -7.30 8.50 0.88
C MET A 102 -8.34 8.22 -0.20
N HIS A 103 -7.91 8.16 -1.45
CA HIS A 103 -8.75 7.87 -2.60
C HIS A 103 -8.50 6.43 -3.05
N ASP A 104 -9.51 5.56 -2.90
CA ASP A 104 -9.53 4.20 -3.42
C ASP A 104 -10.30 4.20 -4.75
N ILE A 105 -9.59 3.96 -5.85
CA ILE A 105 -10.21 3.89 -7.17
C ILE A 105 -10.46 2.44 -7.60
N PRO A 106 -11.55 2.13 -8.31
CA PRO A 106 -11.75 0.82 -8.93
C PRO A 106 -10.59 0.42 -9.83
N GLY A 107 -10.25 -0.87 -9.86
CA GLY A 107 -9.20 -1.35 -10.78
C GLY A 107 -9.65 -1.28 -12.24
N GLU A 108 -10.97 -1.25 -12.45
CA GLU A 108 -11.67 -1.07 -13.71
C GLU A 108 -11.45 0.33 -14.31
N TRP A 109 -11.05 1.31 -13.49
CA TRP A 109 -10.70 2.65 -13.95
C TRP A 109 -9.32 2.71 -14.62
N LEU A 110 -8.54 1.63 -14.59
CA LEU A 110 -7.28 1.54 -15.31
C LEU A 110 -7.50 1.29 -16.82
N THR A 111 -8.30 2.17 -17.43
CA THR A 111 -8.75 2.12 -18.83
C THR A 111 -8.87 3.54 -19.38
N ASP A 112 -8.91 3.68 -20.71
CA ASP A 112 -8.99 4.99 -21.36
C ASP A 112 -10.25 5.79 -20.98
N ALA A 113 -11.35 5.11 -20.66
CA ALA A 113 -12.63 5.74 -20.31
C ALA A 113 -12.56 6.62 -19.05
N HIS A 114 -11.63 6.35 -18.14
CA HIS A 114 -11.45 7.10 -16.89
C HIS A 114 -10.13 7.89 -16.86
N GLN A 115 -9.55 8.13 -18.04
CA GLN A 115 -8.17 8.58 -18.12
C GLN A 115 -7.92 9.92 -17.45
N GLU A 116 -8.81 10.89 -17.66
CA GLU A 116 -8.67 12.22 -17.09
C GLU A 116 -8.87 12.24 -15.57
N GLN A 117 -9.79 11.42 -15.04
CA GLN A 117 -9.99 11.31 -13.59
C GLN A 117 -8.75 10.70 -12.90
N VAL A 118 -8.22 9.61 -13.46
CA VAL A 118 -7.03 8.94 -12.91
C VAL A 118 -5.80 9.84 -13.05
N LYS A 119 -5.65 10.54 -14.17
CA LYS A 119 -4.58 11.54 -14.36
C LYS A 119 -4.62 12.63 -13.31
N ALA A 120 -5.79 13.22 -13.08
CA ALA A 120 -5.96 14.26 -12.08
C ALA A 120 -5.61 13.77 -10.66
N LEU A 121 -6.00 12.54 -10.31
CA LEU A 121 -5.64 11.94 -9.02
C LEU A 121 -4.13 11.71 -8.90
N ILE A 122 -3.47 11.14 -9.92
CA ILE A 122 -2.01 10.95 -9.92
C ILE A 122 -1.29 12.28 -9.82
N HIS A 123 -1.75 13.31 -10.53
CA HIS A 123 -1.17 14.63 -10.49
C HIS A 123 -1.26 15.26 -9.09
N ASN A 124 -2.43 15.17 -8.45
CA ASN A 124 -2.77 15.92 -7.23
C ASN A 124 -2.46 15.18 -5.90
N CYS A 125 -2.10 13.89 -5.93
CA CYS A 125 -1.77 13.12 -4.73
C CYS A 125 -0.28 13.15 -4.40
N GLN A 126 0.05 13.35 -3.12
CA GLN A 126 1.43 13.39 -2.62
C GLN A 126 1.97 11.99 -2.35
N VAL A 127 1.11 11.03 -2.03
CA VAL A 127 1.47 9.62 -1.86
C VAL A 127 0.61 8.78 -2.78
N ILE A 128 1.23 7.86 -3.52
CA ILE A 128 0.56 6.92 -4.40
C ILE A 128 0.96 5.50 -3.97
N ILE A 129 -0.02 4.75 -3.48
CA ILE A 129 0.08 3.35 -3.09
C ILE A 129 -0.37 2.50 -4.27
N ILE A 130 0.51 1.65 -4.80
CA ILE A 130 0.21 0.68 -5.84
C ILE A 130 0.10 -0.69 -5.18
N ALA A 131 -1.13 -1.16 -4.94
CA ALA A 131 -1.41 -2.47 -4.39
C ALA A 131 -1.20 -3.57 -5.45
N ILE A 132 -0.34 -4.53 -5.15
CA ILE A 132 0.07 -5.61 -6.07
C ILE A 132 -0.36 -6.95 -5.48
N ASP A 133 -1.27 -7.64 -6.15
CA ASP A 133 -1.68 -8.99 -5.76
C ASP A 133 -0.53 -9.96 -6.02
N THR A 134 0.12 -10.39 -4.93
CA THR A 134 1.30 -11.27 -4.97
C THR A 134 1.01 -12.63 -5.62
N PRO A 135 -0.13 -13.31 -5.34
CA PRO A 135 -0.55 -14.48 -6.10
C PRO A 135 -0.46 -14.33 -7.62
N TYR A 136 -0.92 -13.21 -8.19
CA TYR A 136 -0.80 -12.95 -9.63
C TYR A 136 0.63 -12.59 -10.06
N LEU A 137 1.40 -11.92 -9.19
CA LEU A 137 2.80 -11.59 -9.43
C LEU A 137 3.70 -12.83 -9.55
N PHE A 138 3.36 -13.94 -8.88
CA PHE A 138 4.22 -15.12 -8.82
C PHE A 138 3.68 -16.37 -9.52
N SER A 139 2.37 -16.48 -9.67
CA SER A 139 1.78 -17.69 -10.23
C SER A 139 2.21 -17.88 -11.68
N LYS A 140 2.73 -19.07 -11.99
CA LYS A 140 3.28 -19.44 -13.30
C LYS A 140 4.41 -18.48 -13.71
N MET A 141 5.49 -18.44 -12.91
CA MET A 141 6.70 -17.66 -13.20
C MET A 141 7.16 -17.84 -14.64
N THR A 142 7.52 -16.73 -15.27
CA THR A 142 8.00 -16.67 -16.65
C THR A 142 9.49 -16.30 -16.68
N GLY A 143 10.11 -16.37 -17.87
CA GLY A 143 11.48 -15.87 -18.07
C GLY A 143 11.63 -14.36 -17.86
N LYS A 144 10.53 -13.60 -17.70
CA LYS A 144 10.56 -12.15 -17.42
C LYS A 144 10.82 -11.80 -15.95
N GLY A 145 10.87 -12.79 -15.05
CA GLY A 145 11.06 -12.56 -13.61
C GLY A 145 9.78 -12.28 -12.82
N TYR A 146 8.60 -12.47 -13.43
CA TYR A 146 7.29 -12.43 -12.80
C TYR A 146 6.32 -13.45 -13.43
N GLY A 147 5.20 -13.69 -12.76
CA GLY A 147 4.16 -14.65 -13.11
C GLY A 147 3.30 -14.25 -14.29
N ALA A 148 2.79 -15.25 -15.03
CA ALA A 148 2.02 -15.05 -16.26
C ALA A 148 0.70 -14.26 -16.06
N TYR A 149 0.19 -14.19 -14.83
CA TYR A 149 -1.04 -13.45 -14.50
C TYR A 149 -0.78 -11.99 -14.11
N HIS A 150 0.48 -11.58 -13.98
CA HIS A 150 0.82 -10.24 -13.52
C HIS A 150 0.30 -9.15 -14.47
N GLU A 151 0.56 -9.30 -15.78
CA GLU A 151 0.16 -8.30 -16.78
C GLU A 151 -1.37 -8.12 -16.83
N GLU A 152 -2.12 -9.22 -16.83
CA GLU A 152 -3.58 -9.20 -16.93
C GLU A 152 -4.25 -8.64 -15.68
N TYR A 153 -3.79 -9.01 -14.48
CA TYR A 153 -4.52 -8.72 -13.24
C TYR A 153 -3.92 -7.61 -12.39
N ASN A 154 -2.60 -7.42 -12.39
CA ASN A 154 -1.95 -6.30 -11.68
C ASN A 154 -1.78 -5.06 -12.56
N LYS A 155 -2.01 -5.17 -13.88
CA LYS A 155 -2.09 -4.04 -14.83
C LYS A 155 -0.87 -3.10 -14.79
N PRO A 156 0.38 -3.61 -14.80
CA PRO A 156 1.58 -2.79 -14.67
C PRO A 156 1.75 -1.80 -15.83
N LEU A 157 1.39 -2.20 -17.06
CA LEU A 157 1.51 -1.36 -18.25
C LEU A 157 0.52 -0.20 -18.21
N GLU A 158 -0.75 -0.47 -17.90
CA GLU A 158 -1.78 0.56 -17.79
C GLU A 158 -1.41 1.57 -16.70
N ILE A 159 -0.98 1.10 -15.52
CA ILE A 159 -0.49 1.97 -14.45
C ILE A 159 0.70 2.81 -14.95
N THR A 160 1.67 2.21 -15.64
CA THR A 160 2.82 2.92 -16.20
C THR A 160 2.39 4.04 -17.15
N ASN A 161 1.45 3.76 -18.05
CA ASN A 161 0.93 4.74 -19.00
C ASN A 161 0.22 5.89 -18.29
N PHE A 162 -0.53 5.63 -17.23
CA PHE A 162 -1.11 6.71 -16.43
C PHE A 162 -0.05 7.63 -15.86
N PHE A 163 1.02 7.09 -15.26
CA PHE A 163 2.11 7.92 -14.75
C PHE A 163 2.78 8.74 -15.85
N LYS A 164 3.14 8.11 -16.97
CA LYS A 164 3.76 8.79 -18.13
C LYS A 164 2.90 9.93 -18.67
N ASN A 165 1.58 9.73 -18.70
CA ASN A 165 0.63 10.71 -19.22
C ASN A 165 0.19 11.76 -18.20
N SER A 166 0.47 11.57 -16.91
CA SER A 166 0.07 12.50 -15.84
C SER A 166 1.22 13.36 -15.35
N LEU A 167 2.46 12.85 -15.42
CA LEU A 167 3.63 13.51 -14.86
C LEU A 167 4.42 14.21 -15.97
N SER A 168 4.20 15.51 -16.11
CA SER A 168 5.13 16.34 -16.89
C SER A 168 6.40 16.60 -16.09
N VAL A 169 7.57 16.51 -16.73
CA VAL A 169 8.86 16.84 -16.12
C VAL A 169 8.96 18.33 -15.78
N SER A 170 8.28 19.20 -16.53
CA SER A 170 8.30 20.66 -16.31
C SER A 170 7.69 21.08 -14.97
N ASP A 171 6.73 20.30 -14.48
CA ASP A 171 5.89 20.65 -13.32
C ASP A 171 5.89 19.55 -12.26
N ILE A 172 6.89 18.66 -12.30
CA ILE A 172 6.98 17.55 -11.35
C ILE A 172 7.16 18.10 -9.94
N GLN A 173 6.28 17.66 -9.06
CA GLN A 173 6.32 17.94 -7.65
C GLN A 173 6.66 16.68 -6.87
N ASP A 174 7.20 16.91 -5.69
CA ASP A 174 7.55 15.88 -4.72
C ASP A 174 6.39 14.92 -4.45
N ARG A 175 6.68 13.63 -4.60
CA ARG A 175 5.73 12.55 -4.32
C ARG A 175 6.41 11.30 -3.80
N MET A 176 5.64 10.48 -3.09
CA MET A 176 6.02 9.13 -2.70
C MET A 176 5.22 8.10 -3.48
N ILE A 177 5.89 7.11 -4.05
CA ILE A 177 5.31 5.95 -4.72
C ILE A 177 5.67 4.71 -3.91
N LEU A 178 4.63 4.06 -3.38
CA LEU A 178 4.74 2.83 -2.59
C LEU A 178 4.21 1.66 -3.40
N PHE A 179 5.08 0.75 -3.79
CA PHE A 179 4.66 -0.56 -4.28
C PHE A 179 4.34 -1.44 -3.06
N VAL A 180 3.10 -1.89 -2.96
CA VAL A 180 2.61 -2.65 -1.79
C VAL A 180 2.17 -4.03 -2.27
N PRO A 181 3.09 -5.01 -2.31
CA PRO A 181 2.73 -6.41 -2.45
C PRO A 181 1.80 -6.82 -1.31
N ILE A 182 0.65 -7.36 -1.66
CA ILE A 182 -0.38 -7.83 -0.72
C ILE A 182 -0.55 -9.33 -0.87
N LYS A 183 -1.09 -9.98 0.17
CA LYS A 183 -1.20 -11.44 0.26
C LYS A 183 0.17 -12.15 0.20
N CYS A 184 1.16 -11.64 0.93
CA CYS A 184 2.52 -12.15 0.93
C CYS A 184 2.75 -13.35 1.87
N GLU A 185 1.73 -13.82 2.59
CA GLU A 185 1.79 -14.80 3.69
C GLU A 185 2.63 -16.01 3.33
N ARG A 186 2.31 -16.68 2.21
CA ARG A 186 3.05 -17.87 1.75
C ARG A 186 4.54 -17.63 1.64
N TYR A 187 4.95 -16.53 1.03
CA TYR A 187 6.37 -16.21 0.78
C TYR A 187 7.09 -15.80 2.06
N TYR A 188 6.38 -15.10 2.95
CA TYR A 188 6.88 -14.76 4.27
C TYR A 188 7.09 -16.01 5.13
N HIS A 189 6.10 -16.90 5.20
CA HIS A 189 6.17 -18.15 5.95
C HIS A 189 7.29 -19.05 5.43
N LEU A 190 7.41 -19.22 4.11
CA LEU A 190 8.49 -20.01 3.50
C LEU A 190 9.87 -19.39 3.74
N THR A 191 9.99 -18.07 3.87
CA THR A 191 11.29 -17.44 4.19
C THR A 191 11.66 -17.64 5.66
N ASN A 192 10.68 -17.51 6.57
CA ASN A 192 10.92 -17.42 8.01
C ASN A 192 10.65 -18.71 8.78
N THR A 193 10.27 -19.80 8.10
CA THR A 193 10.08 -21.13 8.70
C THR A 193 11.10 -22.10 8.11
N PRO A 194 12.30 -22.25 8.71
CA PRO A 194 13.38 -23.05 8.15
C PRO A 194 12.99 -24.49 7.79
N GLN A 195 12.06 -25.09 8.54
CA GLN A 195 11.56 -26.44 8.31
C GLN A 195 10.80 -26.58 6.98
N LEU A 196 10.20 -25.50 6.49
CA LEU A 196 9.47 -25.46 5.21
C LEU A 196 10.38 -24.99 4.07
N ASN A 197 11.50 -24.34 4.39
CA ASN A 197 12.43 -23.76 3.43
C ASN A 197 13.54 -24.74 3.04
N VAL A 198 13.17 -25.91 2.52
CA VAL A 198 14.12 -26.99 2.17
C VAL A 198 15.21 -26.53 1.19
N PHE A 199 14.93 -25.50 0.40
CA PHE A 199 15.85 -24.94 -0.60
C PHE A 199 16.64 -23.71 -0.12
N ASN A 200 16.50 -23.32 1.15
CA ASN A 200 17.15 -22.15 1.76
C ASN A 200 17.01 -20.86 0.90
N ARG A 201 15.82 -20.64 0.35
CA ARG A 201 15.51 -19.51 -0.52
C ARG A 201 15.01 -18.33 0.30
N ASN A 202 15.41 -17.13 -0.10
CA ASN A 202 14.84 -15.91 0.47
C ASN A 202 13.67 -15.45 -0.40
N TYR A 203 12.49 -16.02 -0.17
CA TYR A 203 11.29 -15.72 -0.98
C TYR A 203 10.83 -14.26 -0.85
N MET A 204 11.07 -13.61 0.30
CA MET A 204 10.79 -12.17 0.43
C MET A 204 11.69 -11.32 -0.47
N ARG A 205 12.98 -11.67 -0.60
CA ARG A 205 13.88 -11.02 -1.56
C ARG A 205 13.46 -11.28 -3.01
N GLU A 206 13.05 -12.51 -3.32
CA GLU A 206 12.51 -12.84 -4.64
C GLU A 206 11.24 -12.04 -4.95
N LEU A 207 10.42 -11.75 -3.94
CA LEU A 207 9.23 -10.92 -4.08
C LEU A 207 9.57 -9.47 -4.42
N VAL A 208 10.56 -8.90 -3.74
CA VAL A 208 11.11 -7.58 -4.09
C VAL A 208 11.63 -7.56 -5.53
N ASN A 209 12.35 -8.61 -5.95
CA ASN A 209 12.84 -8.72 -7.32
C ASN A 209 11.68 -8.82 -8.33
N ALA A 210 10.68 -9.65 -8.06
CA ALA A 210 9.53 -9.84 -8.95
C ALA A 210 8.74 -8.54 -9.14
N VAL A 211 8.54 -7.75 -8.07
CA VAL A 211 7.96 -6.40 -8.17
C VAL A 211 8.82 -5.49 -9.04
N SER A 212 10.14 -5.52 -8.82
CA SER A 212 11.09 -4.69 -9.57
C SER A 212 11.10 -5.02 -11.06
N PHE A 213 10.98 -6.30 -11.43
CA PHE A 213 10.85 -6.73 -12.83
C PHE A 213 9.45 -6.43 -13.40
N GLY A 214 8.38 -6.69 -12.65
CA GLY A 214 7.00 -6.49 -13.10
C GLY A 214 6.66 -5.02 -13.37
N TYR A 215 7.19 -4.12 -12.55
CA TYR A 215 7.02 -2.66 -12.69
C TYR A 215 8.27 -1.95 -13.20
N GLN A 216 9.18 -2.67 -13.85
CA GLN A 216 10.47 -2.12 -14.29
C GLN A 216 10.30 -0.85 -15.13
N GLU A 217 9.35 -0.85 -16.07
CA GLU A 217 9.12 0.29 -16.97
C GLU A 217 8.71 1.56 -16.20
N LEU A 218 7.79 1.44 -15.23
CA LEU A 218 7.40 2.55 -14.36
C LEU A 218 8.57 3.02 -13.50
N ILE A 219 9.30 2.09 -12.88
CA ILE A 219 10.44 2.41 -12.01
C ILE A 219 11.52 3.14 -12.81
N LEU A 220 11.82 2.69 -14.03
CA LEU A 220 12.79 3.36 -14.90
C LEU A 220 12.29 4.73 -15.34
N TYR A 221 11.01 4.87 -15.70
CA TYR A 221 10.43 6.16 -16.05
C TYR A 221 10.56 7.17 -14.91
N LEU A 222 10.19 6.81 -13.67
CA LEU A 222 10.30 7.66 -12.48
C LEU A 222 11.75 8.03 -12.10
N ARG A 223 12.72 7.48 -12.81
CA ARG A 223 14.17 7.70 -12.64
C ARG A 223 14.84 8.23 -13.91
N SER A 224 14.07 8.47 -14.97
CA SER A 224 14.58 8.74 -16.31
C SER A 224 15.19 10.13 -16.47
N THR A 225 14.83 11.08 -15.61
CA THR A 225 15.36 12.45 -15.59
C THR A 225 15.79 12.85 -14.20
N GLN A 226 16.70 13.82 -14.10
CA GLN A 226 17.15 14.34 -12.81
C GLN A 226 15.99 14.90 -11.97
N ALA A 227 15.02 15.56 -12.61
CA ALA A 227 13.86 16.13 -11.94
C ALA A 227 12.93 15.04 -11.36
N LEU A 228 12.70 13.94 -12.09
CA LEU A 228 11.94 12.80 -11.58
C LEU A 228 12.69 12.08 -10.46
N ALA A 229 14.00 11.87 -10.63
CA ALA A 229 14.85 11.22 -9.64
C ALA A 229 14.95 11.98 -8.31
N SER A 230 14.96 13.32 -8.35
CA SER A 230 15.00 14.17 -7.17
C SER A 230 13.63 14.41 -6.51
N SER A 231 12.53 14.18 -7.24
CA SER A 231 11.16 14.45 -6.74
C SER A 231 10.41 13.19 -6.30
N CYS A 232 10.73 12.02 -6.84
CA CYS A 232 10.03 10.78 -6.53
C CYS A 232 10.75 10.00 -5.42
N THR A 233 10.09 9.74 -4.29
CA THR A 233 10.54 8.72 -3.33
C THR A 233 9.85 7.40 -3.65
N ILE A 234 10.61 6.32 -3.80
CA ILE A 234 10.11 5.02 -4.28
C ILE A 234 10.54 3.92 -3.33
N ALA A 235 9.58 3.14 -2.84
CA ALA A 235 9.85 1.97 -2.00
C ALA A 235 8.86 0.83 -2.26
N ILE A 236 9.28 -0.38 -1.88
CA ILE A 236 8.47 -1.59 -1.83
C ILE A 236 8.21 -1.91 -0.35
N THR A 237 6.94 -2.12 0.02
CA THR A 237 6.52 -2.43 1.38
C THR A 237 5.52 -3.59 1.36
N PRO A 238 6.00 -4.85 1.39
CA PRO A 238 5.15 -6.03 1.40
C PRO A 238 4.33 -6.12 2.69
N ILE A 239 3.10 -6.62 2.59
CA ILE A 239 2.22 -6.82 3.75
C ILE A 239 1.59 -8.22 3.75
N LEU A 240 1.35 -8.72 4.96
CA LEU A 240 0.55 -9.92 5.18
C LEU A 240 -0.86 -9.45 5.49
N SER A 241 -1.71 -9.46 4.46
CA SER A 241 -3.05 -8.86 4.48
C SER A 241 -4.01 -9.59 5.40
N ALA A 242 -3.91 -10.92 5.46
CA ALA A 242 -4.65 -11.78 6.35
C ALA A 242 -3.76 -12.37 7.45
N GLY A 243 -2.48 -12.61 7.15
CA GLY A 243 -1.54 -13.19 8.12
C GLY A 243 -1.60 -14.70 8.18
N GLY A 244 -2.67 -15.26 8.74
CA GLY A 244 -2.79 -16.69 8.98
C GLY A 244 -3.33 -17.51 7.81
N ILE A 245 -3.43 -16.94 6.61
CA ILE A 245 -4.05 -17.60 5.44
C ILE A 245 -3.12 -17.51 4.24
N ASP A 246 -2.72 -18.67 3.75
CA ASP A 246 -1.88 -18.80 2.56
C ASP A 246 -2.73 -18.93 1.31
N PHE A 247 -2.37 -18.18 0.27
CA PHE A 247 -2.69 -18.58 -1.10
C PHE A 247 -1.91 -19.86 -1.43
N VAL A 248 -2.57 -20.85 -2.04
CA VAL A 248 -1.90 -22.09 -2.47
C VAL A 248 -1.75 -22.18 -3.98
N ARG A 249 -2.80 -21.94 -4.77
CA ARG A 249 -2.72 -21.89 -6.25
C ARG A 249 -4.00 -21.38 -6.90
N PHE A 250 -3.88 -21.02 -8.17
CA PHE A 250 -5.02 -20.90 -9.08
C PHE A 250 -5.36 -22.25 -9.71
N ARG A 251 -6.64 -22.48 -9.97
CA ARG A 251 -7.17 -23.58 -10.79
C ARG A 251 -8.26 -23.08 -11.72
N LYS A 252 -8.55 -23.81 -12.78
CA LYS A 252 -9.81 -23.65 -13.51
C LYS A 252 -10.86 -24.55 -12.87
N ASP A 253 -12.05 -24.02 -12.66
CA ASP A 253 -13.21 -24.80 -12.28
C ASP A 253 -13.64 -25.69 -13.44
N GLU A 254 -13.86 -26.98 -13.18
CA GLU A 254 -14.14 -27.97 -14.22
C GLU A 254 -15.53 -27.79 -14.85
N LYS A 255 -16.48 -27.22 -14.11
CA LYS A 255 -17.86 -27.03 -14.58
C LYS A 255 -18.05 -25.72 -15.33
N THR A 256 -17.50 -24.63 -14.79
CA THR A 256 -17.69 -23.27 -15.30
C THR A 256 -16.54 -22.79 -16.18
N GLY A 257 -15.38 -23.46 -16.14
CA GLY A 257 -14.14 -23.02 -16.79
C GLY A 257 -13.50 -21.78 -16.15
N ARG A 258 -14.14 -21.17 -15.15
CA ARG A 258 -13.68 -19.94 -14.49
C ARG A 258 -12.46 -20.19 -13.62
N MET A 259 -11.62 -19.18 -13.47
CA MET A 259 -10.46 -19.26 -12.59
C MET A 259 -10.88 -19.11 -11.12
N VAL A 260 -10.40 -20.02 -10.29
CA VAL A 260 -10.61 -20.06 -8.84
C VAL A 260 -9.27 -19.98 -8.13
N ALA A 261 -9.20 -19.21 -7.04
CA ALA A 261 -8.07 -19.22 -6.14
C ALA A 261 -8.34 -20.14 -4.95
N LEU A 262 -7.35 -20.95 -4.61
CA LEU A 262 -7.39 -21.81 -3.43
C LEU A 262 -6.57 -21.17 -2.32
N TYR A 263 -7.17 -21.10 -1.14
CA TYR A 263 -6.54 -20.61 0.09
C TYR A 263 -6.66 -21.65 1.20
N GLN A 264 -5.76 -21.58 2.16
CA GLN A 264 -5.82 -22.43 3.35
C GLN A 264 -5.20 -21.73 4.56
N GLU A 265 -5.71 -22.03 5.74
CA GLU A 265 -4.98 -21.80 6.98
C GLU A 265 -3.84 -22.84 7.11
N PRO A 266 -2.56 -22.44 7.21
CA PRO A 266 -1.47 -23.38 7.33
C PRO A 266 -1.39 -24.02 8.72
N GLU A 267 -1.36 -25.35 8.77
CA GLU A 267 -1.34 -26.13 10.03
C GLU A 267 -0.09 -25.89 10.88
N PHE A 268 1.02 -25.48 10.25
CA PHE A 268 2.30 -25.23 10.93
C PHE A 268 2.33 -23.92 11.73
N LEU A 269 1.34 -23.03 11.55
CA LEU A 269 1.31 -21.76 12.28
C LEU A 269 0.98 -21.99 13.76
N ASP A 270 1.61 -21.18 14.62
CA ASP A 270 1.25 -21.07 16.04
C ASP A 270 -0.27 -20.77 16.13
N PRO A 271 -1.02 -21.40 17.04
CA PRO A 271 -2.45 -21.14 17.20
C PRO A 271 -2.83 -19.66 17.35
N ARG A 272 -1.91 -18.81 17.82
CA ARG A 272 -2.11 -17.35 17.94
C ARG A 272 -1.96 -16.59 16.62
N GLU A 273 -1.30 -17.19 15.64
CA GLU A 273 -1.09 -16.62 14.30
C GLU A 273 -2.09 -17.15 13.26
N ARG A 274 -2.89 -18.17 13.64
CA ARG A 274 -3.97 -18.73 12.82
C ARG A 274 -5.13 -17.73 12.66
N GLY A 275 -5.90 -17.91 11.60
CA GLY A 275 -6.99 -17.01 11.23
C GLY A 275 -6.48 -15.63 10.80
N TYR A 276 -7.10 -14.57 11.32
CA TYR A 276 -6.75 -13.20 10.96
C TYR A 276 -5.76 -12.58 11.91
N SER A 277 -4.53 -12.53 11.44
CA SER A 277 -3.38 -11.98 12.15
C SER A 277 -2.53 -11.16 11.18
N PRO A 278 -3.08 -10.07 10.58
CA PRO A 278 -2.36 -9.28 9.60
C PRO A 278 -1.02 -8.78 10.16
N ARG A 279 0.01 -8.71 9.33
CA ARG A 279 1.35 -8.22 9.72
C ARG A 279 1.84 -7.19 8.73
N PHE A 280 2.50 -6.16 9.26
CA PHE A 280 3.07 -5.04 8.51
C PHE A 280 2.04 -4.18 7.76
N CYS A 281 0.74 -4.43 7.96
CA CYS A 281 -0.34 -3.64 7.33
C CYS A 281 -0.31 -2.16 7.73
N GLU A 282 0.26 -1.81 8.89
CA GLU A 282 0.48 -0.43 9.27
C GLU A 282 1.59 0.26 8.46
N GLN A 283 2.56 -0.49 7.94
CA GLN A 283 3.79 0.07 7.36
C GLN A 283 3.53 1.05 6.22
N PRO A 284 2.69 0.76 5.20
CA PRO A 284 2.42 1.72 4.12
C PRO A 284 1.90 3.06 4.65
N MET A 285 1.07 3.04 5.70
CA MET A 285 0.56 4.24 6.34
C MET A 285 1.65 4.94 7.16
N VAL A 286 2.50 4.22 7.91
CA VAL A 286 3.63 4.82 8.62
C VAL A 286 4.58 5.54 7.64
N TYR A 287 4.88 4.93 6.49
CA TYR A 287 5.68 5.55 5.43
C TYR A 287 5.01 6.79 4.86
N ALA A 288 3.71 6.70 4.52
CA ALA A 288 2.94 7.83 4.03
C ALA A 288 2.95 8.99 5.04
N LEU A 289 2.65 8.73 6.31
CA LEU A 289 2.66 9.76 7.36
C LEU A 289 4.06 10.36 7.57
N THR A 290 5.11 9.54 7.52
CA THR A 290 6.49 10.03 7.61
C THR A 290 6.79 11.00 6.48
N TYR A 291 6.42 10.63 5.25
CA TYR A 291 6.58 11.48 4.08
C TYR A 291 5.80 12.79 4.21
N ILE A 292 4.56 12.72 4.68
CA ILE A 292 3.69 13.88 4.94
C ILE A 292 4.36 14.82 5.95
N LEU A 293 4.92 14.31 7.04
CA LEU A 293 5.62 15.14 8.03
C LEU A 293 6.93 15.74 7.49
N VAL A 294 7.68 15.00 6.66
CA VAL A 294 8.85 15.55 5.96
C VAL A 294 8.44 16.71 5.07
N GLN A 295 7.39 16.55 4.26
CA GLN A 295 6.89 17.59 3.38
C GLN A 295 6.33 18.79 4.17
N ALA A 296 5.63 18.56 5.28
CA ALA A 296 5.18 19.63 6.18
C ALA A 296 6.35 20.45 6.73
N GLN A 297 7.42 19.77 7.15
CA GLN A 297 8.62 20.42 7.65
C GLN A 297 9.36 21.20 6.55
N LEU A 298 9.45 20.64 5.34
CA LEU A 298 10.03 21.33 4.19
C LEU A 298 9.20 22.56 3.82
N ASN A 299 7.87 22.50 3.91
CA ASN A 299 7.00 23.62 3.59
C ASN A 299 7.05 24.79 4.56
N MET A 300 7.40 24.54 5.82
CA MET A 300 7.77 25.62 6.73
C MET A 300 9.04 26.36 6.29
N LYS A 301 9.87 25.77 5.42
CA LYS A 301 11.17 26.32 4.97
C LYS A 301 11.16 26.78 3.51
N VAL A 302 10.48 26.06 2.61
CA VAL A 302 10.41 26.26 1.15
C VAL A 302 9.03 25.83 0.67
N LYS A 303 8.28 26.69 -0.02
CA LYS A 303 6.90 26.39 -0.46
C LYS A 303 6.85 25.27 -1.51
N ASN A 304 6.41 24.05 -1.16
CA ASN A 304 5.96 23.03 -2.12
C ASN A 304 4.48 23.28 -2.48
N PRO A 305 4.13 23.53 -3.77
CA PRO A 305 2.74 23.80 -4.17
C PRO A 305 1.80 22.61 -4.05
N LEU A 306 2.31 21.37 -4.04
CA LEU A 306 1.51 20.16 -3.83
C LEU A 306 1.15 19.95 -2.36
N PHE A 307 1.99 20.47 -1.47
CA PHE A 307 1.83 20.33 -0.02
C PHE A 307 1.40 21.64 0.62
N GLN A 308 0.46 22.39 0.03
CA GLN A 308 -0.05 23.60 0.66
C GLN A 308 -0.94 23.25 1.87
N VAL A 309 -0.42 22.58 2.90
CA VAL A 309 -1.13 22.51 4.19
C VAL A 309 -1.16 23.95 4.72
N SER A 310 -2.36 24.47 4.98
CA SER A 310 -2.51 25.87 5.37
C SER A 310 -1.53 26.21 6.49
N ASN A 311 -0.93 27.40 6.43
CA ASN A 311 -0.14 27.91 7.55
C ASN A 311 -0.96 27.80 8.85
N ASN A 312 -2.30 27.82 8.81
CA ASN A 312 -3.20 27.64 9.96
C ASN A 312 -3.29 26.20 10.52
N VAL A 313 -3.02 25.17 9.73
CA VAL A 313 -2.99 23.75 10.17
C VAL A 313 -1.66 23.42 10.85
N ILE A 314 -0.61 24.18 10.51
CA ILE A 314 0.71 24.08 11.13
C ILE A 314 0.95 25.20 12.16
N SER A 315 0.19 26.31 12.13
CA SER A 315 0.43 27.54 12.92
C SER A 315 0.29 27.35 14.43
N GLY A 316 -0.36 26.27 14.86
CA GLY A 316 -0.46 25.90 16.27
C GLY A 316 0.64 24.95 16.74
N ARG A 317 1.53 24.48 15.86
CA ARG A 317 2.57 23.49 16.17
C ARG A 317 3.95 24.10 16.10
N SER A 318 4.76 23.85 17.12
CA SER A 318 6.18 24.23 17.06
C SER A 318 6.90 23.33 16.04
N GLN A 319 7.92 23.87 15.35
CA GLN A 319 8.80 23.05 14.50
C GLN A 319 9.36 21.83 15.27
N ASN A 320 9.57 21.98 16.58
CA ASN A 320 10.04 20.93 17.46
C ASN A 320 9.05 19.75 17.57
N GLU A 321 7.74 20.01 17.64
CA GLU A 321 6.74 18.94 17.74
C GLU A 321 6.69 18.09 16.46
N VAL A 322 6.71 18.72 15.29
CA VAL A 322 6.77 18.01 13.99
C VAL A 322 8.07 17.21 13.88
N GLN A 323 9.20 17.77 14.33
CA GLN A 323 10.49 17.09 14.33
C GLN A 323 10.51 15.88 15.26
N VAL A 324 9.92 15.97 16.45
CA VAL A 324 9.82 14.85 17.41
C VAL A 324 8.94 13.74 16.86
N ALA A 325 7.77 14.09 16.29
CA ALA A 325 6.89 13.13 15.63
C ALA A 325 7.60 12.42 14.47
N LEU A 326 8.30 13.18 13.61
CA LEU A 326 9.07 12.64 12.50
C LEU A 326 10.18 11.69 12.97
N ASN A 327 10.94 12.07 14.01
CA ASN A 327 11.99 11.22 14.58
C ASN A 327 11.41 9.92 15.14
N THR A 328 10.22 9.99 15.75
CA THR A 328 9.51 8.83 16.30
C THR A 328 9.06 7.87 15.19
N LEU A 329 8.48 8.38 14.11
CA LEU A 329 8.11 7.55 12.96
C LEU A 329 9.35 6.94 12.30
N ARG A 330 10.43 7.73 12.10
CA ARG A 330 11.71 7.23 11.56
C ARG A 330 12.30 6.10 12.39
N GLN A 331 12.22 6.16 13.71
CA GLN A 331 12.66 5.06 14.57
C GLN A 331 11.84 3.79 14.34
N LYS A 332 10.53 3.91 14.09
CA LYS A 332 9.68 2.76 13.71
C LYS A 332 10.07 2.21 12.34
N LEU A 333 10.33 3.07 11.36
CA LEU A 333 10.82 2.64 10.04
C LEU A 333 12.17 1.93 10.11
N LYS A 334 13.09 2.43 10.95
CA LYS A 334 14.42 1.81 11.13
C LYS A 334 14.36 0.39 11.68
N ARG A 335 13.38 0.07 12.52
CA ARG A 335 13.14 -1.30 12.99
C ARG A 335 12.76 -2.25 11.84
N SER A 336 12.23 -1.70 10.76
CA SER A 336 11.86 -2.39 9.53
C SER A 336 12.96 -2.35 8.45
N SER A 337 14.06 -1.62 8.65
CA SER A 337 15.12 -1.46 7.65
C SER A 337 16.46 -2.06 8.13
N GLY A 338 16.97 -3.08 7.44
CA GLY A 338 18.27 -3.71 7.70
C GLY A 338 18.67 -4.66 6.56
N LEU A 339 19.89 -5.21 6.60
CA LEU A 339 20.40 -6.17 5.59
C LEU A 339 19.49 -7.40 5.39
N TYR A 340 18.62 -7.68 6.36
CA TYR A 340 17.63 -8.75 6.35
C TYR A 340 16.28 -8.26 6.90
N ALA A 341 15.73 -7.17 6.34
CA ALA A 341 14.37 -6.73 6.67
C ALA A 341 13.40 -7.93 6.49
N GLN A 342 12.89 -8.48 7.60
CA GLN A 342 12.11 -9.72 7.58
C GLN A 342 10.80 -9.55 6.80
N ASP A 343 10.29 -8.32 6.75
CA ASP A 343 9.07 -7.92 6.05
C ASP A 343 9.27 -7.68 4.54
N GLY A 344 10.51 -7.76 4.04
CA GLY A 344 10.83 -7.51 2.64
C GLY A 344 10.75 -6.04 2.24
N TYR A 345 10.82 -5.11 3.20
CA TYR A 345 10.91 -3.69 2.89
C TYR A 345 12.16 -3.35 2.06
N PHE A 346 11.98 -2.52 1.03
CA PHE A 346 13.08 -2.13 0.15
C PHE A 346 12.92 -0.70 -0.39
N ILE A 347 13.92 0.15 -0.18
CA ILE A 347 13.98 1.50 -0.77
C ILE A 347 14.66 1.42 -2.13
N ILE A 348 13.97 1.89 -3.16
CA ILE A 348 14.52 2.02 -4.51
C ILE A 348 15.18 3.39 -4.71
N GLN A 349 14.53 4.45 -4.20
CA GLN A 349 14.96 5.84 -4.37
C GLN A 349 14.42 6.68 -3.20
N ASN A 350 15.27 7.49 -2.52
CA ASN A 350 14.87 8.28 -1.34
C ASN A 350 15.50 9.69 -1.31
N PRO A 351 15.14 10.58 -2.24
CA PRO A 351 15.69 11.93 -2.29
C PRO A 351 15.29 12.81 -1.09
N ARG A 352 14.26 12.40 -0.34
CA ARG A 352 13.74 13.13 0.82
C ARG A 352 14.21 12.57 2.17
N GLY A 353 15.04 11.54 2.16
CA GLY A 353 15.61 10.96 3.38
C GLY A 353 14.52 10.55 4.38
N ILE A 354 13.46 9.88 3.90
CA ILE A 354 12.43 9.26 4.76
C ILE A 354 13.10 8.37 5.78
#